data_AF-A0A7Y0MEV1-F1
#
_entry.id   AF-A0A7Y0MEV1-F1
#
_cell.length_a   1.000
_cell.length_b   1.000
_cell.length_c   1.000
_cell.angle_alpha   90.00
_cell.angle_beta   90.00
_cell.angle_gamma   90.00
#
_symmetry.space_group_name_H-M   'P 1'
#
loop_
_entity.id
_entity.type
_entity.pdbx_description
1 polymer ?
#
loop_
_entity_poly.entity_id
_entity_poly.type
_entity_poly.pdbx_seq_one_letter_code
_entity_poly.pdbx_strand_id
1 'polypeptide(L)'
;MARSSGGRSALSRVMQVFTAFDVDAVFLNISQLSVRSGLPLATTHRIVAEMEDFGLLERQPDKTYRLGVRLWEIACRTPGALGLREIAMPHLQSVQSRVRQHTQLGILEGQEVLFLERLSARDAVVNVTLVGGRLPLHASSSGLVLLAHADDEFQHDVFSGELFRYTEQTVQSPDALRRLLQKIRRDGFAIGNGFIHPDARGIAVPVRGVNDTIVAGLSVVVPNDDAPTLPLVRLLQGASAAITQDLLAAYTPPNDPQSAPGGRFRQLVSSSADSMEYLPTAPRPTRAGR
;
A
#
# COMPACT_ATOMS: atom_id res chain seq x y z
N MET A 1 2.71 -11.42 44.31
CA MET A 1 2.68 -12.29 43.11
C MET A 1 1.51 -11.87 42.25
N ALA A 2 1.76 -11.05 41.22
CA ALA A 2 0.72 -10.52 40.34
C ALA A 2 0.24 -11.62 39.39
N ARG A 3 -1.06 -11.90 39.42
CA ARG A 3 -1.73 -12.86 38.54
C ARG A 3 -1.56 -12.42 37.08
N SER A 4 -0.82 -13.21 36.32
CA SER A 4 -0.84 -13.22 34.86
C SER A 4 -2.25 -13.60 34.39
N SER A 5 -3.08 -12.59 34.07
CA SER A 5 -4.16 -12.83 33.12
C SER A 5 -3.51 -13.23 31.79
N GLY A 6 -4.08 -14.20 31.05
CA GLY A 6 -3.55 -14.72 29.78
C GLY A 6 -3.48 -13.65 28.69
N GLY A 7 -2.56 -12.71 28.86
CA GLY A 7 -2.85 -11.29 28.74
C GLY A 7 -2.48 -10.71 27.39
N ARG A 8 -3.50 -10.39 26.59
CA ARG A 8 -3.34 -9.40 25.52
C ARG A 8 -2.94 -8.07 26.15
N SER A 9 -1.79 -7.56 25.73
CA SER A 9 -1.20 -6.31 26.21
C SER A 9 -2.10 -5.11 25.92
N ALA A 10 -1.84 -3.97 26.58
CA ALA A 10 -2.52 -2.71 26.26
C ALA A 10 -2.40 -2.36 24.76
N LEU A 11 -1.22 -2.57 24.19
CA LEU A 11 -0.96 -2.38 22.75
C LEU A 11 -1.87 -3.26 21.88
N SER A 12 -2.06 -4.54 22.23
CA SER A 12 -2.94 -5.43 21.48
C SER A 12 -4.36 -4.90 21.41
N ARG A 13 -4.87 -4.32 22.50
CA ARG A 13 -6.23 -3.75 22.52
C ARG A 13 -6.35 -2.45 21.72
N VAL A 14 -5.31 -1.61 21.76
CA VAL A 14 -5.23 -0.42 20.88
C VAL A 14 -5.27 -0.85 19.41
N MET A 15 -4.50 -1.87 19.04
CA MET A 15 -4.53 -2.41 17.67
C MET A 15 -5.91 -2.96 17.30
N GLN A 16 -6.61 -3.65 18.22
CA GLN A 16 -7.97 -4.11 17.97
C GLN A 16 -8.96 -2.96 17.70
N VAL A 17 -8.78 -1.81 18.36
CA VAL A 17 -9.59 -0.61 18.09
C VAL A 17 -9.23 0.00 16.74
N PHE A 18 -7.95 0.07 16.35
CA PHE A 18 -7.58 0.54 15.01
C PHE A 18 -8.13 -0.36 13.90
N THR A 19 -8.01 -1.67 14.05
CA THR A 19 -8.54 -2.63 13.06
C THR A 19 -10.06 -2.72 13.05
N ALA A 20 -10.74 -2.09 14.03
CA ALA A 20 -12.19 -1.95 13.97
C ALA A 20 -12.61 -0.96 12.89
N PHE A 21 -11.76 -0.03 12.46
CA PHE A 21 -12.02 0.84 11.31
C PHE A 21 -11.63 0.14 10.02
N ASP A 22 -12.43 0.33 8.98
CA ASP A 22 -12.10 -0.04 7.61
C ASP A 22 -12.69 0.98 6.63
N VAL A 23 -12.49 0.72 5.35
CA VAL A 23 -12.98 1.53 4.22
C VAL A 23 -14.50 1.73 4.21
N ASP A 24 -15.27 0.78 4.74
CA ASP A 24 -16.74 0.83 4.79
C ASP A 24 -17.26 1.37 6.13
N ALA A 25 -16.38 1.50 7.13
CA ALA A 25 -16.69 1.90 8.49
C ALA A 25 -15.65 2.89 9.06
N VAL A 26 -15.60 4.06 8.43
CA VAL A 26 -14.69 5.16 8.78
C VAL A 26 -15.14 6.00 9.99
N PHE A 27 -16.44 5.99 10.31
CA PHE A 27 -17.02 6.67 11.48
C PHE A 27 -17.76 5.65 12.35
N LEU A 28 -17.33 5.49 13.59
CA LEU A 28 -17.87 4.48 14.50
C LEU A 28 -18.21 5.08 15.85
N ASN A 29 -19.40 4.79 16.38
CA ASN A 29 -19.71 5.09 17.78
C ASN A 29 -19.06 4.05 18.73
N ILE A 30 -19.07 4.35 20.03
CA ILE A 30 -18.39 3.52 21.02
C ILE A 30 -18.92 2.07 21.10
N SER A 31 -20.23 1.88 20.90
CA SER A 31 -20.86 0.56 20.91
C SER A 31 -20.42 -0.26 19.70
N GLN A 32 -20.36 0.37 18.52
CA GLN A 32 -19.84 -0.26 17.31
C GLN A 32 -18.35 -0.61 17.45
N LEU A 33 -17.54 0.27 18.04
CA LEU A 33 -16.13 -0.02 18.33
C LEU A 33 -15.99 -1.20 19.28
N SER A 34 -16.82 -1.29 20.32
CA SER A 34 -16.80 -2.43 21.26
C SER A 34 -17.12 -3.74 20.56
N VAL A 35 -18.17 -3.76 19.74
CA VAL A 35 -18.56 -4.96 18.97
C VAL A 35 -17.47 -5.36 17.98
N ARG A 36 -16.98 -4.42 17.17
CA ARG A 36 -16.01 -4.69 16.08
C ARG A 36 -14.61 -5.05 16.60
N SER A 37 -14.17 -4.44 17.70
CA SER A 37 -12.88 -4.78 18.33
C SER A 37 -12.92 -6.05 19.20
N GLY A 38 -14.12 -6.56 19.51
CA GLY A 38 -14.34 -7.67 20.43
C GLY A 38 -13.97 -7.33 21.88
N LEU A 39 -13.92 -6.04 22.24
CA LEU A 39 -13.58 -5.57 23.58
C LEU A 39 -14.85 -5.26 24.38
N PRO A 40 -14.89 -5.58 25.69
CA PRO A 40 -16.00 -5.17 26.55
C PRO A 40 -16.18 -3.65 26.56
N LEU A 41 -17.43 -3.17 26.55
CA LEU A 41 -17.77 -1.75 26.40
C LEU A 41 -17.00 -0.82 27.36
N ALA A 42 -16.89 -1.17 28.64
CA ALA A 42 -16.13 -0.39 29.61
C ALA A 42 -14.63 -0.31 29.28
N THR A 43 -14.06 -1.39 28.73
CA THR A 43 -12.65 -1.42 28.28
C THR A 43 -12.48 -0.56 27.03
N THR A 44 -13.41 -0.66 26.08
CA THR A 44 -13.41 0.17 24.86
C THR A 44 -13.46 1.65 25.20
N HIS A 45 -14.36 2.07 26.11
CA HIS A 45 -14.44 3.45 26.57
C HIS A 45 -13.09 3.98 27.09
N ARG A 46 -12.44 3.22 27.97
CA ARG A 46 -11.15 3.62 28.56
C ARG A 46 -10.06 3.75 27.50
N ILE A 47 -9.97 2.80 26.58
CA ILE A 47 -8.94 2.78 25.53
C ILE A 47 -9.18 3.89 24.51
N VAL A 48 -10.43 4.07 24.07
CA VAL A 48 -10.79 5.11 23.10
C VAL A 48 -10.54 6.50 23.67
N ALA A 49 -10.85 6.75 24.95
CA ALA A 49 -10.53 8.02 25.61
C ALA A 49 -9.03 8.30 25.61
N GLU A 50 -8.21 7.31 25.97
CA GLU A 50 -6.75 7.44 25.94
C GLU A 50 -6.24 7.70 24.51
N MET A 51 -6.76 6.97 23.52
CA MET A 51 -6.43 7.19 22.11
C MET A 51 -6.87 8.58 21.60
N GLU A 52 -7.99 9.11 22.07
CA GLU A 52 -8.45 10.48 21.79
C GLU A 52 -7.51 11.52 22.41
N ASP A 53 -7.10 11.34 23.66
CA ASP A 53 -6.13 12.22 24.35
C ASP A 53 -4.77 12.23 23.62
N PHE A 54 -4.34 11.08 23.11
CA PHE A 54 -3.16 10.99 22.26
C PHE A 54 -3.41 11.51 20.83
N GLY A 55 -4.62 11.91 20.44
CA GLY A 55 -4.94 12.37 19.08
C GLY A 55 -4.86 11.27 18.01
N LEU A 56 -4.87 10.00 18.44
CA LEU A 56 -4.93 8.83 17.57
C LEU A 56 -6.35 8.56 17.06
N LEU A 57 -7.36 9.01 17.81
CA LEU A 57 -8.76 9.08 17.39
C LEU A 57 -9.28 10.51 17.53
N GLU A 58 -10.25 10.88 16.71
CA GLU A 58 -10.93 12.16 16.78
C GLU A 58 -12.43 11.96 16.93
N ARG A 59 -12.99 12.49 18.02
CA ARG A 59 -14.42 12.44 18.28
C ARG A 59 -15.15 13.53 17.48
N GLN A 60 -16.17 13.11 16.74
CA GLN A 60 -17.02 13.96 15.93
C GLN A 60 -18.19 14.55 16.75
N PRO A 61 -18.85 15.63 16.28
CA PRO A 61 -19.99 16.24 16.98
C PRO A 61 -21.16 15.26 17.23
N ASP A 62 -21.34 14.29 16.35
CA ASP A 62 -22.38 13.25 16.44
C ASP A 62 -21.99 12.08 17.39
N LYS A 63 -20.88 12.22 18.13
CA LYS A 63 -20.31 11.22 19.04
C LYS A 63 -19.77 9.96 18.36
N THR A 64 -19.59 9.98 17.03
CA THR A 64 -18.76 8.98 16.35
C THR A 64 -17.28 9.32 16.51
N TYR A 65 -16.41 8.35 16.29
CA TYR A 65 -14.97 8.49 16.25
C TYR A 65 -14.48 8.19 14.84
N ARG A 66 -13.40 8.84 14.43
CA ARG A 66 -12.59 8.47 13.26
C ARG A 66 -11.12 8.38 13.66
N LEU A 67 -10.30 7.81 12.77
CA LEU A 67 -8.84 7.86 12.90
C LEU A 67 -8.36 9.32 12.93
N GLY A 68 -7.52 9.66 13.91
CA GLY A 68 -7.03 11.02 14.12
C GLY A 68 -5.82 11.38 13.26
N VAL A 69 -5.65 12.67 12.97
CA VAL A 69 -4.59 13.21 12.10
C VAL A 69 -3.17 12.87 12.59
N ARG A 70 -2.99 12.61 13.89
CA ARG A 70 -1.68 12.22 14.44
C ARG A 70 -1.17 10.92 13.84
N LEU A 71 -2.05 9.99 13.46
CA LEU A 71 -1.65 8.77 12.77
C LEU A 71 -1.02 9.09 11.42
N TRP A 72 -1.57 10.05 10.69
CA TRP A 72 -0.98 10.56 9.45
C TRP A 72 0.36 11.25 9.71
N GLU A 73 0.47 12.11 10.73
CA GLU A 73 1.75 12.75 11.09
C GLU A 73 2.86 11.73 11.39
N ILE A 74 2.51 10.60 12.01
CA ILE A 74 3.45 9.51 12.31
C ILE A 74 3.79 8.74 11.03
N ALA A 75 2.79 8.38 10.22
CA ALA A 75 3.00 7.70 8.94
C ALA A 75 3.93 8.50 8.02
N CYS A 76 3.79 9.83 8.00
CA CYS A 76 4.64 10.75 7.23
C CYS A 76 6.12 10.75 7.60
N ARG A 77 6.48 10.21 8.76
CA ARG A 77 7.89 10.12 9.18
C ARG A 77 8.56 8.85 8.68
N THR A 78 7.83 7.92 8.07
CA THR A 78 8.33 6.61 7.67
C THR A 78 8.99 6.68 6.29
N PRO A 79 10.31 6.46 6.19
CA PRO A 79 10.98 6.26 4.91
C PRO A 79 10.57 4.89 4.38
N GLY A 80 9.92 4.82 3.21
CA GLY A 80 9.48 3.54 2.63
C GLY A 80 8.22 3.70 1.80
N ALA A 81 7.08 3.23 2.31
CA ALA A 81 5.81 3.23 1.58
C ALA A 81 5.33 4.65 1.22
N LEU A 82 5.41 5.61 2.15
CA LEU A 82 4.97 6.97 1.85
C LEU A 82 5.93 7.67 0.88
N GLY A 83 7.24 7.54 1.09
CA GLY A 83 8.24 8.10 0.17
C GLY A 83 8.12 7.53 -1.25
N LEU A 84 7.93 6.21 -1.38
CA LEU A 84 7.68 5.57 -2.66
C LEU A 84 6.38 6.09 -3.32
N ARG A 85 5.30 6.21 -2.55
CA ARG A 85 4.03 6.77 -3.04
C ARG A 85 4.20 8.21 -3.53
N GLU A 86 4.89 9.05 -2.76
CA GLU A 86 5.14 10.46 -3.11
C GLU A 86 5.97 10.58 -4.39
N ILE A 87 7.04 9.80 -4.52
CA ILE A 87 7.87 9.73 -5.73
C ILE A 87 7.04 9.25 -6.93
N ALA A 88 6.21 8.23 -6.73
CA ALA A 88 5.44 7.64 -7.82
C ALA A 88 4.26 8.52 -8.27
N MET A 89 3.74 9.39 -7.40
CA MET A 89 2.49 10.13 -7.64
C MET A 89 2.46 10.90 -8.98
N PRO A 90 3.48 11.71 -9.36
CA PRO A 90 3.46 12.42 -10.65
C PRO A 90 3.39 11.46 -11.84
N HIS A 91 4.06 10.31 -11.75
CA HIS A 91 4.06 9.28 -12.80
C HIS A 91 2.71 8.54 -12.86
N LEU A 92 2.10 8.26 -11.71
CA LEU A 92 0.75 7.70 -11.64
C LEU A 92 -0.26 8.64 -12.29
N GLN A 93 -0.18 9.95 -12.04
CA GLN A 93 -1.05 10.95 -12.65
C GLN A 93 -0.85 11.02 -14.17
N SER A 94 0.40 10.96 -14.63
CA SER A 94 0.72 10.93 -16.06
C SER A 94 0.12 9.71 -16.76
N VAL A 95 0.27 8.51 -16.18
CA VAL A 95 -0.35 7.28 -16.68
C VAL A 95 -1.87 7.40 -16.67
N GLN A 96 -2.45 7.86 -15.55
CA GLN A 96 -3.89 8.03 -15.38
C GLN A 96 -4.49 8.96 -16.44
N SER A 97 -3.79 10.04 -16.80
CA SER A 97 -4.26 11.00 -17.80
C SER A 97 -4.43 10.37 -19.20
N ARG A 98 -3.63 9.35 -19.51
CA ARG A 98 -3.64 8.62 -20.79
C ARG A 98 -4.59 7.42 -20.78
N VAL A 99 -4.58 6.65 -19.68
CA VAL A 99 -5.35 5.41 -19.57
C VAL A 99 -6.81 5.68 -19.25
N ARG A 100 -7.10 6.70 -18.43
CA ARG A 100 -8.46 7.10 -18.00
C ARG A 100 -9.31 5.93 -17.48
N GLN A 101 -8.67 4.96 -16.82
CA GLN A 101 -9.32 3.85 -16.11
C GLN A 101 -8.83 3.84 -14.66
N HIS A 102 -8.20 2.76 -14.20
CA HIS A 102 -7.50 2.73 -12.91
C HIS A 102 -6.00 2.64 -13.09
N THR A 103 -5.26 3.40 -12.29
CA THR A 103 -3.80 3.30 -12.13
C THR A 103 -3.50 3.06 -10.66
N GLN A 104 -2.67 2.07 -10.35
CA GLN A 104 -2.42 1.64 -8.98
C GLN A 104 -0.94 1.39 -8.72
N LEU A 105 -0.55 1.56 -7.46
CA LEU A 105 0.77 1.20 -6.96
C LEU A 105 0.60 0.28 -5.76
N GLY A 106 1.20 -0.91 -5.83
CA GLY A 106 1.13 -1.90 -4.75
C GLY A 106 2.49 -2.43 -4.34
N ILE A 107 2.65 -2.74 -3.06
CA ILE A 107 3.85 -3.36 -2.50
C ILE A 107 3.54 -4.77 -1.97
N LEU A 108 4.57 -5.59 -1.84
CA LEU A 108 4.49 -6.87 -1.18
C LEU A 108 4.46 -6.65 0.34
N GLU A 109 3.40 -7.12 1.00
CA GLU A 109 3.26 -7.03 2.46
C GLU A 109 2.70 -8.36 2.98
N GLY A 110 3.55 -9.18 3.61
CA GLY A 110 3.20 -10.58 3.88
C GLY A 110 2.92 -11.32 2.57
N GLN A 111 1.86 -12.13 2.52
CA GLN A 111 1.44 -12.88 1.31
C GLN A 111 0.40 -12.16 0.45
N GLU A 112 0.34 -10.83 0.54
CA GLU A 112 -0.65 -10.01 -0.18
C GLU A 112 0.01 -8.78 -0.81
N VAL A 113 -0.70 -8.20 -1.77
CA VAL A 113 -0.42 -6.86 -2.26
C VAL A 113 -1.12 -5.84 -1.38
N LEU A 114 -0.37 -4.92 -0.80
CA LEU A 114 -0.93 -3.71 -0.18
C LEU A 114 -0.89 -2.56 -1.19
N PHE A 115 -2.06 -2.01 -1.53
CA PHE A 115 -2.14 -0.88 -2.47
C PHE A 115 -1.90 0.46 -1.75
N LEU A 116 -0.79 1.11 -2.10
CA LEU A 116 -0.39 2.40 -1.57
C LEU A 116 -1.18 3.56 -2.20
N GLU A 117 -1.55 3.42 -3.47
CA GLU A 117 -2.30 4.44 -4.20
C GLU A 117 -3.18 3.81 -5.28
N ARG A 118 -4.33 4.44 -5.54
CA ARG A 118 -5.25 4.12 -6.62
C ARG A 118 -5.86 5.42 -7.17
N LEU A 119 -5.52 5.74 -8.42
CA LEU A 119 -6.21 6.77 -9.20
C LEU A 119 -7.30 6.12 -10.05
N SER A 120 -8.46 6.75 -10.14
CA SER A 120 -9.62 6.23 -10.88
C SER A 120 -10.32 7.33 -11.68
N ALA A 121 -10.72 7.01 -12.91
CA ALA A 121 -11.64 7.85 -13.67
C ALA A 121 -13.09 7.55 -13.25
N ARG A 122 -13.99 8.50 -13.50
CA ARG A 122 -15.42 8.41 -13.13
C ARG A 122 -16.13 7.24 -13.81
N ASP A 123 -15.85 7.05 -15.11
CA ASP A 123 -16.50 6.04 -15.96
C ASP A 123 -15.57 4.84 -16.20
N ALA A 124 -14.71 4.55 -15.22
CA ALA A 124 -13.79 3.42 -15.30
C ALA A 124 -14.52 2.08 -15.07
N VAL A 125 -13.92 1.00 -15.59
CA VAL A 125 -14.39 -0.38 -15.38
C VAL A 125 -14.48 -0.73 -13.89
N VAL A 126 -15.25 -1.76 -13.54
CA VAL A 126 -15.27 -2.27 -12.16
C VAL A 126 -13.87 -2.68 -11.67
N ASN A 127 -13.54 -2.31 -10.43
CA ASN A 127 -12.31 -2.69 -9.76
C ASN A 127 -12.52 -2.72 -8.24
N VAL A 128 -12.20 -3.87 -7.65
CA VAL A 128 -12.47 -4.22 -6.24
C VAL A 128 -11.42 -3.69 -5.24
N THR A 129 -10.29 -3.15 -5.71
CA THR A 129 -9.20 -2.69 -4.81
C THR A 129 -9.55 -1.38 -4.12
N LEU A 130 -9.05 -1.11 -2.92
CA LEU A 130 -9.18 0.21 -2.29
C LEU A 130 -7.80 0.69 -1.86
N VAL A 131 -7.62 2.01 -1.67
CA VAL A 131 -6.38 2.53 -1.09
C VAL A 131 -6.25 1.98 0.33
N GLY A 132 -5.11 1.38 0.66
CA GLY A 132 -4.93 0.63 1.91
C GLY A 132 -5.58 -0.77 1.93
N GLY A 133 -6.29 -1.15 0.86
CA GLY A 133 -6.85 -2.48 0.66
C GLY A 133 -5.78 -3.50 0.25
N ARG A 134 -6.12 -4.78 0.44
CA ARG A 134 -5.22 -5.92 0.20
C ARG A 134 -5.81 -6.88 -0.82
N LEU A 135 -4.96 -7.51 -1.64
CA LEU A 135 -5.36 -8.59 -2.52
C LEU A 135 -4.34 -9.75 -2.47
N PRO A 136 -4.79 -11.01 -2.65
CA PRO A 136 -3.89 -12.13 -2.79
C PRO A 136 -2.91 -11.97 -3.96
N LEU A 137 -1.69 -12.46 -3.78
CA LEU A 137 -0.62 -12.32 -4.77
C LEU A 137 -0.92 -13.05 -6.08
N HIS A 138 -1.55 -14.24 -6.02
CA HIS A 138 -1.82 -15.06 -7.20
C HIS A 138 -2.91 -14.50 -8.12
N ALA A 139 -3.82 -13.68 -7.59
CA ALA A 139 -5.02 -13.24 -8.29
C ALA A 139 -4.87 -11.86 -8.94
N SER A 140 -3.95 -11.02 -8.46
CA SER A 140 -3.75 -9.66 -8.98
C SER A 140 -2.56 -9.57 -9.92
N SER A 141 -2.62 -8.72 -10.95
CA SER A 141 -1.48 -8.51 -11.85
C SER A 141 -0.26 -7.96 -11.11
N SER A 142 -0.44 -7.01 -10.19
CA SER A 142 0.63 -6.49 -9.33
C SER A 142 1.22 -7.59 -8.44
N GLY A 143 0.37 -8.45 -7.87
CA GLY A 143 0.79 -9.56 -7.04
C GLY A 143 1.60 -10.59 -7.80
N LEU A 144 1.18 -10.91 -9.02
CA LEU A 144 1.91 -11.83 -9.90
C LEU A 144 3.29 -11.27 -10.28
N VAL A 145 3.40 -9.97 -10.54
CA VAL A 145 4.71 -9.32 -10.78
C VAL A 145 5.61 -9.37 -9.55
N LEU A 146 5.07 -9.09 -8.37
CA LEU A 146 5.81 -9.13 -7.11
C LEU A 146 6.27 -10.56 -6.78
N LEU A 147 5.34 -11.50 -6.83
CA LEU A 147 5.56 -12.93 -6.56
C LEU A 147 6.54 -13.55 -7.57
N ALA A 148 6.52 -13.10 -8.83
CA ALA A 148 7.48 -13.56 -9.83
C ALA A 148 8.92 -13.20 -9.49
N HIS A 149 9.17 -12.19 -8.66
CA HIS A 149 10.51 -11.77 -8.25
C HIS A 149 10.83 -12.06 -6.78
N ALA A 150 9.90 -12.70 -6.05
CA ALA A 150 10.17 -13.22 -4.71
C ALA A 150 11.06 -14.47 -4.79
N ASP A 151 11.70 -14.84 -3.69
CA ASP A 151 12.46 -16.08 -3.60
C ASP A 151 11.54 -17.32 -3.72
N ASP A 152 12.16 -18.46 -4.00
CA ASP A 152 11.41 -19.69 -4.29
C ASP A 152 10.75 -20.30 -3.02
N GLU A 153 11.30 -20.03 -1.83
CA GLU A 153 10.71 -20.45 -0.55
C GLU A 153 9.40 -19.68 -0.29
N PHE A 154 9.43 -18.36 -0.44
CA PHE A 154 8.26 -17.51 -0.34
C PHE A 154 7.19 -17.86 -1.38
N GLN A 155 7.60 -18.15 -2.63
CA GLN A 155 6.66 -18.63 -3.64
C GLN A 155 6.01 -19.96 -3.24
N HIS A 156 6.79 -20.90 -2.68
CA HIS A 156 6.26 -22.16 -2.18
C HIS A 156 5.22 -21.94 -1.07
N ASP A 157 5.53 -21.07 -0.11
CA ASP A 157 4.61 -20.73 0.99
C ASP A 157 3.29 -20.18 0.45
N VAL A 158 3.33 -19.25 -0.50
CA VAL A 158 2.12 -18.69 -1.14
C VAL A 158 1.33 -19.78 -1.87
N PHE A 159 1.99 -20.71 -2.56
CA PHE A 159 1.30 -21.80 -3.26
C PHE A 159 0.71 -22.86 -2.34
N SER A 160 1.26 -22.99 -1.11
CA SER A 160 0.76 -23.92 -0.10
C SER A 160 -0.50 -23.41 0.61
N GLY A 161 -0.74 -22.11 0.54
CA GLY A 161 -1.93 -21.45 1.10
C GLY A 161 -3.20 -21.63 0.25
N GLU A 162 -4.27 -20.98 0.69
CA GLU A 162 -5.54 -20.97 -0.03
C GLU A 162 -5.49 -20.07 -1.27
N LEU A 163 -5.57 -20.68 -2.46
CA LEU A 163 -5.64 -19.96 -3.73
C LEU A 163 -7.10 -19.68 -4.09
N PHE A 164 -7.67 -18.60 -3.52
CA PHE A 164 -9.07 -18.22 -3.73
C PHE A 164 -9.41 -18.02 -5.22
N ARG A 165 -10.59 -18.52 -5.63
CA ARG A 165 -11.14 -18.34 -6.98
C ARG A 165 -12.10 -17.16 -7.00
N TYR A 166 -11.72 -16.06 -7.64
CA TYR A 166 -12.63 -14.93 -7.85
C TYR A 166 -13.52 -15.15 -9.07
N THR A 167 -12.95 -15.71 -10.13
CA THR A 167 -13.63 -15.99 -11.40
C THR A 167 -13.16 -17.30 -11.99
N GLU A 168 -13.75 -17.71 -13.11
CA GLU A 168 -13.31 -18.92 -13.78
C GLU A 168 -11.87 -18.85 -14.31
N GLN A 169 -11.37 -17.63 -14.50
CA GLN A 169 -10.07 -17.31 -15.06
C GLN A 169 -8.98 -17.16 -14.00
N THR A 170 -9.33 -17.09 -12.70
CA THR A 170 -8.32 -17.03 -11.63
C THR A 170 -7.46 -18.29 -11.63
N VAL A 171 -6.13 -18.14 -11.69
CA VAL A 171 -5.21 -19.29 -11.71
C VAL A 171 -5.09 -19.89 -10.30
N GLN A 172 -5.50 -21.16 -10.13
CA GLN A 172 -5.47 -21.85 -8.83
C GLN A 172 -4.50 -23.03 -8.74
N SER A 173 -3.82 -23.38 -9.85
CA SER A 173 -2.86 -24.49 -9.85
C SER A 173 -1.45 -23.96 -9.54
N PRO A 174 -0.76 -24.50 -8.53
CA PRO A 174 0.64 -24.17 -8.26
C PRO A 174 1.55 -24.31 -9.49
N ASP A 175 1.37 -25.37 -10.29
CA ASP A 175 2.17 -25.58 -11.49
C ASP A 175 1.84 -24.58 -12.61
N ALA A 176 0.56 -24.20 -12.74
CA ALA A 176 0.17 -23.14 -13.66
C ALA A 176 0.72 -21.77 -13.21
N LEU A 177 0.70 -21.48 -11.91
CA LEU A 177 1.31 -20.28 -11.34
C LEU A 177 2.82 -20.26 -11.60
N ARG A 178 3.55 -21.34 -11.32
CA ARG A 178 5.00 -21.42 -11.60
C ARG A 178 5.33 -21.08 -13.06
N ARG A 179 4.59 -21.66 -14.02
CA ARG A 179 4.76 -21.35 -15.45
C ARG A 179 4.44 -19.89 -15.77
N LEU A 180 3.39 -19.35 -15.17
CA LEU A 180 2.99 -17.96 -15.33
C LEU A 180 4.06 -17.01 -14.77
N LEU A 181 4.59 -17.27 -13.57
CA LEU A 181 5.65 -16.46 -12.96
C LEU A 181 6.94 -16.49 -13.79
N GLN A 182 7.33 -17.65 -14.32
CA GLN A 182 8.48 -17.75 -15.22
C GLN A 182 8.29 -16.90 -16.49
N LYS A 183 7.09 -16.93 -17.08
CA LYS A 183 6.74 -16.08 -18.22
C LYS A 183 6.81 -14.59 -17.84
N ILE A 184 6.32 -14.22 -16.66
CA ILE A 184 6.36 -12.83 -16.17
C ILE A 184 7.80 -12.35 -15.96
N ARG A 185 8.69 -13.17 -15.37
CA ARG A 185 10.12 -12.83 -15.22
C ARG A 185 10.77 -12.56 -16.59
N ARG A 186 10.46 -13.39 -17.59
CA ARG A 186 11.02 -13.26 -18.94
C ARG A 186 10.46 -12.04 -19.69
N ASP A 187 9.15 -11.85 -19.64
CA ASP A 187 8.47 -10.85 -20.45
C ASP A 187 8.50 -9.45 -19.77
N GLY A 188 8.69 -9.40 -18.44
CA GLY A 188 8.80 -8.18 -17.65
C GLY A 188 7.46 -7.52 -17.29
N PHE A 189 6.34 -8.24 -17.46
CA PHE A 189 5.00 -7.76 -17.12
C PHE A 189 4.03 -8.91 -16.86
N ALA A 190 2.94 -8.64 -16.14
CA ALA A 190 1.83 -9.56 -15.94
C ALA A 190 0.54 -9.02 -16.57
N ILE A 191 -0.29 -9.93 -17.07
CA ILE A 191 -1.65 -9.63 -17.55
C ILE A 191 -2.59 -10.64 -16.91
N GLY A 192 -3.60 -10.15 -16.19
CA GLY A 192 -4.68 -10.95 -15.62
C GLY A 192 -6.00 -10.63 -16.32
N ASN A 193 -6.39 -11.47 -17.28
CA ASN A 193 -7.64 -11.30 -18.04
C ASN A 193 -8.81 -11.85 -17.24
N GLY A 194 -9.63 -10.97 -16.68
CA GLY A 194 -10.83 -11.40 -15.96
C GLY A 194 -10.53 -12.12 -14.65
N PHE A 195 -9.32 -12.02 -14.08
CA PHE A 195 -8.91 -12.84 -12.92
C PHE A 195 -9.69 -12.53 -11.65
N ILE A 196 -10.20 -11.30 -11.51
CA ILE A 196 -10.92 -10.83 -10.31
C ILE A 196 -12.37 -10.49 -10.66
N HIS A 197 -12.59 -9.85 -11.80
CA HIS A 197 -13.91 -9.57 -12.34
C HIS A 197 -13.89 -9.84 -13.85
N PRO A 198 -14.89 -10.53 -14.43
CA PRO A 198 -14.88 -10.91 -15.86
C PRO A 198 -14.63 -9.74 -16.82
N ASP A 199 -15.24 -8.58 -16.53
CA ASP A 199 -15.13 -7.38 -17.37
C ASP A 199 -13.84 -6.58 -17.18
N ALA A 200 -12.96 -6.97 -16.26
CA ALA A 200 -11.77 -6.20 -15.90
C ALA A 200 -10.48 -6.97 -16.18
N ARG A 201 -9.49 -6.27 -16.73
CA ARG A 201 -8.16 -6.79 -17.04
C ARG A 201 -7.11 -5.98 -16.29
N GLY A 202 -6.31 -6.67 -15.48
CA GLY A 202 -5.15 -6.09 -14.81
C GLY A 202 -3.89 -6.23 -15.65
N ILE A 203 -3.10 -5.16 -15.77
CA ILE A 203 -1.78 -5.17 -16.41
C ILE A 203 -0.80 -4.56 -15.42
N ALA A 204 0.34 -5.21 -15.17
CA ALA A 204 1.32 -4.71 -14.21
C ALA A 204 2.75 -4.90 -14.69
N VAL A 205 3.63 -4.02 -14.23
CA VAL A 205 5.08 -4.07 -14.45
C VAL A 205 5.82 -3.88 -13.11
N PRO A 206 7.03 -4.43 -12.94
CA PRO A 206 7.79 -4.27 -11.71
C PRO A 206 8.38 -2.87 -11.63
N VAL A 207 8.43 -2.30 -10.43
CA VAL A 207 9.20 -1.11 -10.08
C VAL A 207 10.45 -1.55 -9.33
N ARG A 208 11.62 -1.13 -9.80
CA ARG A 208 12.91 -1.50 -9.21
C ARG A 208 13.33 -0.46 -8.18
N GLY A 209 13.87 -0.95 -7.06
CA GLY A 209 14.51 -0.14 -6.05
C GLY A 209 16.01 0.00 -6.29
N VAL A 210 16.70 0.54 -5.29
CA VAL A 210 18.11 0.97 -5.36
C VAL A 210 19.12 -0.17 -5.55
N ASN A 211 18.76 -1.39 -5.13
CA ASN A 211 19.62 -2.57 -5.20
C ASN A 211 19.18 -3.55 -6.31
N ASP A 212 18.50 -3.04 -7.34
CA ASP A 212 17.86 -3.85 -8.40
C ASP A 212 16.78 -4.83 -7.91
N THR A 213 16.36 -4.69 -6.64
CA THR A 213 15.27 -5.45 -6.04
C THR A 213 13.92 -4.88 -6.47
N ILE A 214 12.92 -5.73 -6.75
CA ILE A 214 11.57 -5.25 -7.02
C ILE A 214 10.93 -4.77 -5.71
N VAL A 215 10.52 -3.51 -5.67
CA VAL A 215 9.94 -2.87 -4.47
C VAL A 215 8.44 -2.62 -4.59
N ALA A 216 7.90 -2.60 -5.81
CA ALA A 216 6.48 -2.42 -6.06
C ALA A 216 6.04 -3.00 -7.41
N GLY A 217 4.73 -3.19 -7.57
CA GLY A 217 4.06 -3.37 -8.85
C GLY A 217 3.30 -2.10 -9.24
N LEU A 218 3.61 -1.56 -10.42
CA LEU A 218 2.83 -0.49 -11.05
C LEU A 218 1.83 -1.13 -12.00
N SER A 219 0.54 -0.85 -11.82
CA SER A 219 -0.53 -1.50 -12.59
C SER A 219 -1.59 -0.54 -13.10
N VAL A 220 -2.29 -1.01 -14.13
CA VAL A 220 -3.58 -0.47 -14.56
C VAL A 220 -4.63 -1.56 -14.56
N VAL A 221 -5.88 -1.16 -14.32
CA VAL A 221 -7.06 -2.01 -14.55
C VAL A 221 -7.91 -1.32 -15.60
N VAL A 222 -8.18 -2.03 -16.68
CA VAL A 222 -8.88 -1.58 -17.89
C VAL A 222 -9.98 -2.58 -18.26
N PRO A 223 -10.92 -2.24 -19.17
CA PRO A 223 -11.87 -3.20 -19.69
C PRO A 223 -11.19 -4.47 -20.21
N ASN A 224 -11.79 -5.63 -19.94
CA ASN A 224 -11.36 -6.91 -20.45
C ASN A 224 -11.98 -7.16 -21.83
N ASP A 225 -11.55 -6.37 -22.80
CA ASP A 225 -11.97 -6.45 -24.20
C ASP A 225 -10.82 -6.94 -25.09
N ASP A 226 -11.04 -7.00 -26.40
CA ASP A 226 -9.99 -7.40 -27.35
C ASP A 226 -8.96 -6.28 -27.63
N ALA A 227 -8.94 -5.21 -26.83
CA ALA A 227 -7.98 -4.13 -27.03
C ALA A 227 -6.52 -4.61 -26.84
N PRO A 228 -5.58 -4.14 -27.67
CA PRO A 228 -4.17 -4.48 -27.54
C PRO A 228 -3.60 -4.03 -26.19
N THR A 229 -2.89 -4.93 -25.50
CA THR A 229 -2.30 -4.66 -24.18
C THR A 229 -0.89 -4.08 -24.24
N LEU A 230 -0.14 -4.35 -25.32
CA LEU A 230 1.26 -3.92 -25.47
C LEU A 230 1.48 -2.40 -25.35
N PRO A 231 0.61 -1.52 -25.90
CA PRO A 231 0.76 -0.08 -25.69
C PRO A 231 0.71 0.31 -24.21
N LEU A 232 -0.19 -0.30 -23.44
CA LEU A 232 -0.31 -0.07 -21.99
C LEU A 232 0.90 -0.61 -21.24
N VAL A 233 1.39 -1.80 -21.60
CA VAL A 233 2.62 -2.36 -21.03
C VAL A 233 3.80 -1.41 -21.23
N ARG A 234 3.99 -0.88 -22.45
CA ARG A 234 5.09 0.06 -22.75
C ARG A 234 4.94 1.37 -21.97
N LEU A 235 3.71 1.89 -21.85
CA LEU A 235 3.42 3.07 -21.05
C LEU A 235 3.82 2.84 -19.58
N LEU A 236 3.45 1.70 -19.01
CA LEU A 236 3.80 1.36 -17.64
C LEU A 236 5.29 1.13 -17.45
N GLN A 237 5.96 0.48 -18.41
CA GLN A 237 7.43 0.29 -18.36
C GLN A 237 8.16 1.63 -18.35
N GLY A 238 7.74 2.59 -19.18
CA GLY A 238 8.29 3.95 -19.16
C GLY A 238 8.09 4.66 -17.83
N ALA A 239 6.87 4.59 -17.26
CA ALA A 239 6.58 5.16 -15.95
C ALA A 239 7.36 4.47 -14.82
N SER A 240 7.45 3.14 -14.82
CA SER A 240 8.24 2.37 -13.85
C SER A 240 9.72 2.73 -13.90
N ALA A 241 10.29 2.88 -15.10
CA ALA A 241 11.67 3.33 -15.27
C ALA A 241 11.89 4.73 -14.68
N ALA A 242 10.96 5.66 -14.91
CA ALA A 242 11.04 7.01 -14.35
C ALA A 242 10.93 7.00 -12.81
N ILE A 243 10.00 6.23 -12.24
CA ILE A 243 9.89 6.03 -10.79
C ILE A 243 11.19 5.45 -10.22
N THR A 244 11.78 4.47 -10.90
CA THR A 244 13.06 3.84 -10.50
C THR A 244 14.19 4.88 -10.48
N GLN A 245 14.27 5.76 -11.49
CA GLN A 245 15.27 6.83 -11.52
C GLN A 245 15.08 7.83 -10.39
N ASP A 246 13.84 8.25 -10.12
CA ASP A 246 13.56 9.18 -9.04
C ASP A 246 13.83 8.55 -7.66
N LEU A 247 13.57 7.25 -7.50
CA LEU A 247 13.95 6.49 -6.30
C LEU A 247 15.47 6.45 -6.10
N LEU A 248 16.24 6.23 -7.16
CA LEU A 248 17.70 6.26 -7.13
C LEU A 248 18.24 7.65 -6.79
N ALA A 249 17.64 8.71 -7.33
CA ALA A 249 18.02 10.09 -7.04
C ALA A 249 17.66 10.51 -5.60
N ALA A 250 16.58 9.96 -5.05
CA ALA A 250 16.14 10.19 -3.68
C ALA A 250 16.94 9.41 -2.63
N TYR A 251 17.62 8.34 -3.06
CA TYR A 251 18.40 7.48 -2.19
C TYR A 251 19.66 8.19 -1.73
N THR A 252 19.91 8.11 -0.43
CA THR A 252 21.13 8.64 0.15
C THR A 252 21.94 7.47 0.72
N PRO A 253 23.23 7.32 0.35
CA PRO A 253 24.06 6.23 0.87
C PRO A 253 24.12 6.21 2.40
N PRO A 254 24.37 5.04 3.02
CA PRO A 254 24.64 4.97 4.44
C PRO A 254 25.81 5.91 4.81
N ASN A 255 25.62 6.77 5.81
CA ASN A 255 26.58 7.77 6.31
C ASN A 255 26.81 9.03 5.45
N ASP A 256 25.92 9.36 4.50
CA ASP A 256 25.95 10.67 3.84
C ASP A 256 25.61 11.81 4.83
N PRO A 257 26.37 12.93 4.87
CA PRO A 257 26.10 14.07 5.76
C PRO A 257 24.74 14.76 5.51
N GLN A 258 24.09 14.51 4.37
CA GLN A 258 22.73 14.98 4.07
C GLN A 258 21.63 13.99 4.47
N SER A 259 21.98 12.81 5.00
CA SER A 259 21.01 11.83 5.50
C SER A 259 20.46 12.23 6.86
N ALA A 260 19.14 12.15 7.04
CA ALA A 260 18.57 12.16 8.38
C ALA A 260 19.14 10.96 9.19
N PRO A 261 19.36 11.07 10.51
CA PRO A 261 19.90 9.97 11.31
C PRO A 261 19.09 8.69 11.13
N GLY A 262 19.71 7.63 10.60
CA GLY A 262 19.06 6.35 10.31
C GLY A 262 18.22 6.29 9.02
N GLY A 263 18.10 7.38 8.28
CA GLY A 263 17.39 7.44 7.00
C GLY A 263 18.27 7.02 5.82
N ARG A 264 17.73 6.19 4.92
CA ARG A 264 18.33 5.84 3.62
C ARG A 264 17.70 6.58 2.43
N PHE A 265 16.79 7.52 2.72
CA PHE A 265 16.03 8.29 1.73
C PHE A 265 15.80 9.72 2.23
N ARG A 266 15.86 10.71 1.33
CA ARG A 266 15.48 12.09 1.65
C ARG A 266 13.98 12.17 1.92
N GLN A 267 13.58 12.88 2.99
CA GLN A 267 12.16 13.04 3.38
C GLN A 267 11.32 13.89 2.41
N LEU A 268 11.96 14.60 1.48
CA LEU A 268 11.31 15.59 0.63
C LEU A 268 11.86 15.48 -0.79
N VAL A 269 11.42 14.43 -1.48
CA VAL A 269 11.95 14.10 -2.80
C VAL A 269 11.41 15.02 -3.89
N SER A 270 10.23 15.62 -3.66
CA SER A 270 9.54 16.47 -4.63
C SER A 270 9.56 17.98 -4.27
N SER A 271 10.53 18.43 -3.47
CA SER A 271 10.65 19.85 -3.10
C SER A 271 11.65 20.59 -4.00
N SER A 272 11.54 21.93 -4.09
CA SER A 272 12.50 22.72 -4.86
C SER A 272 13.90 22.70 -4.22
N ALA A 273 14.95 22.89 -5.00
CA ALA A 273 16.33 22.99 -4.48
C ALA A 273 16.42 24.04 -3.35
N ASP A 274 15.87 25.23 -3.57
CA ASP A 274 15.82 26.31 -2.58
C ASP A 274 15.10 25.89 -1.28
N SER A 275 14.01 25.12 -1.40
CA SER A 275 13.29 24.59 -0.22
C SER A 275 14.15 23.57 0.53
N MET A 276 14.86 22.72 -0.20
CA MET A 276 15.76 21.73 0.38
C MET A 276 16.96 22.36 1.10
N GLU A 277 17.45 23.50 0.61
CA GLU A 277 18.50 24.29 1.27
C GLU A 277 17.97 25.04 2.51
N TYR A 278 16.75 25.54 2.45
CA TYR A 278 16.15 26.30 3.55
C TYR A 278 15.75 25.43 4.75
N LEU A 279 15.14 24.26 4.53
CA LEU A 279 14.51 23.46 5.59
C LEU A 279 15.42 23.02 6.75
N PRO A 280 16.71 22.69 6.54
CA PRO A 280 17.65 22.44 7.63
C PRO A 280 17.90 23.68 8.51
N THR A 281 17.78 24.88 7.93
CA THR A 281 18.04 26.16 8.60
C THR A 281 16.77 26.81 9.19
N ALA A 282 15.60 26.28 8.85
CA ALA A 282 14.32 26.83 9.27
C ALA A 282 14.11 26.71 10.80
N PRO A 283 13.69 27.79 11.48
CA PRO A 283 13.43 27.77 12.92
C PRO A 283 12.32 26.77 13.24
N ARG A 284 12.59 25.80 14.12
CA ARG A 284 11.61 24.82 14.57
C ARG A 284 10.93 25.32 15.85
N PRO A 285 9.59 25.41 15.89
CA PRO A 285 8.90 25.72 17.14
C PRO A 285 9.16 24.60 18.14
N THR A 286 9.67 24.95 19.32
CA THR A 286 9.75 24.03 20.46
C THR A 286 8.33 23.58 20.79
N ARG A 287 8.01 22.30 20.56
CA ARG A 287 6.75 21.73 21.07
C ARG A 287 6.79 21.86 22.59
N ALA A 288 6.04 22.84 23.13
CA ALA A 288 5.76 22.91 24.56
C ALA A 288 5.07 21.60 24.95
N GLY A 289 5.65 20.89 25.92
CA GLY A 289 5.11 19.63 26.41
C GLY A 289 3.67 19.80 26.87
N ARG A 290 2.81 18.88 26.44
CA ARG A 290 1.55 18.54 27.10
C ARG A 290 1.55 17.04 27.31
#